data_AF-A0A8T7HU50-F1
#
_entry.id   AF-A0A8T7HU50-F1
#
_cell.length_a   1.000
_cell.length_b   1.000
_cell.length_c   1.000
_cell.angle_alpha   90.00
_cell.angle_beta   90.00
_cell.angle_gamma   90.00
#
_symmetry.space_group_name_H-M   'P 1'
#
loop_
_entity.id
_entity.type
_entity.pdbx_description
1 polymer ?
#
loop_
_entity_poly.entity_id
_entity_poly.type
_entity_poly.pdbx_seq_one_letter_code
_entity_poly.pdbx_strand_id
1 'polypeptide(L)'
;MRDIHLIYLFKFLKSMYFFSGVLIPFFTEWGGITFFQVMLLQTWFVFWTAILEVPTGAVADRWGYKTSIIYGVAINVLAVIVYVLVKSFF
;
A
#
# COMPACT_ATOMS: atom_id res chain seq x y z
N MET A 1 20.70 19.72 0.87
CA MET A 1 20.18 19.40 -0.48
C MET A 1 20.39 17.94 -0.92
N ARG A 2 21.32 17.16 -0.33
CA ARG A 2 21.58 15.76 -0.70
C ARG A 2 20.39 14.80 -0.46
N ASP A 3 19.55 15.08 0.52
CA ASP A 3 18.41 14.22 0.88
C ASP A 3 17.23 14.28 -0.12
N ILE A 4 17.13 15.35 -0.92
CA ILE A 4 15.98 15.59 -1.79
C ILE A 4 16.03 14.62 -2.98
N HIS A 5 17.23 14.36 -3.53
CA HIS A 5 17.42 13.39 -4.60
C HIS A 5 17.05 11.96 -4.18
N LEU A 6 17.35 11.58 -2.93
CA LEU A 6 16.94 10.29 -2.36
C LEU A 6 15.41 10.19 -2.25
N ILE A 7 14.73 11.26 -1.87
CA ILE A 7 13.26 11.31 -1.81
C ILE A 7 12.65 11.21 -3.21
N TYR A 8 13.20 11.90 -4.20
CA TYR A 8 12.73 11.81 -5.59
C TYR A 8 12.98 10.42 -6.18
N LEU A 9 14.15 9.83 -5.93
CA LEU A 9 14.46 8.46 -6.35
C LEU A 9 13.52 7.45 -5.68
N PHE A 10 13.25 7.61 -4.38
CA PHE A 10 12.27 6.79 -3.67
C PHE A 10 10.86 6.95 -4.24
N LYS A 11 10.43 8.19 -4.53
CA LYS A 11 9.15 8.46 -5.22
C LYS A 11 9.10 7.81 -6.60
N PHE A 12 10.19 7.85 -7.35
CA PHE A 12 10.30 7.24 -8.67
C PHE A 12 10.19 5.72 -8.60
N LEU A 13 10.95 5.07 -7.71
CA LEU A 13 10.85 3.62 -7.47
C LEU A 13 9.46 3.22 -6.97
N LYS A 14 8.85 4.01 -6.07
CA LYS A 14 7.47 3.76 -5.64
C LYS A 14 6.48 3.93 -6.80
N SER A 15 6.70 4.90 -7.68
CA SER A 15 5.83 5.15 -8.83
C SER A 15 5.86 4.03 -9.88
N MET A 16 6.89 3.18 -9.86
CA MET A 16 6.97 1.94 -10.64
C MET A 16 6.05 0.86 -10.05
N TYR A 17 4.76 1.18 -9.91
CA TYR A 17 3.71 0.33 -9.37
C TYR A 17 3.29 -0.74 -10.40
N PHE A 18 4.24 -1.56 -10.87
CA PHE A 18 4.04 -2.61 -11.88
C PHE A 18 3.01 -3.67 -11.45
N PHE A 19 2.75 -3.79 -10.15
CA PHE A 19 1.81 -4.75 -9.59
C PHE A 19 0.33 -4.42 -9.83
N SER A 20 -0.03 -3.17 -10.18
CA SER A 20 -1.44 -2.78 -10.29
C SER A 20 -2.19 -3.53 -11.39
N GLY A 21 -1.52 -3.86 -12.50
CA GLY A 21 -2.14 -4.59 -13.63
C GLY A 21 -2.32 -6.09 -13.40
N VAL A 22 -1.49 -6.69 -12.53
CA VAL A 22 -1.51 -8.14 -12.25
C VAL A 22 -2.36 -8.46 -11.01
N LEU A 23 -2.75 -7.43 -10.26
CA LEU A 23 -3.47 -7.55 -8.99
C LEU A 23 -4.83 -8.26 -9.14
N ILE A 24 -5.60 -7.90 -10.18
CA ILE A 24 -6.93 -8.51 -10.43
C ILE A 24 -6.78 -10.00 -10.80
N PRO A 25 -5.97 -10.38 -11.81
CA PRO A 25 -5.68 -11.79 -12.09
C PRO A 25 -5.16 -12.55 -10.87
N PHE A 26 -4.31 -11.95 -10.05
CA PHE A 26 -3.81 -12.56 -8.82
C PHE A 26 -4.96 -12.93 -7.88
N PHE A 27 -5.89 -12.01 -7.62
CA PHE A 27 -7.01 -12.30 -6.73
C PHE A 27 -8.00 -13.30 -7.33
N THR A 28 -8.29 -13.24 -8.62
CA THR A 28 -9.26 -14.13 -9.25
C THR A 28 -8.71 -15.53 -9.51
N GLU A 29 -7.48 -15.65 -10.03
CA GLU A 29 -6.87 -16.94 -10.40
C GLU A 29 -6.19 -17.62 -9.21
N TRP A 30 -5.44 -16.87 -8.39
CA TRP A 30 -4.68 -17.45 -7.26
C TRP A 30 -5.49 -17.46 -5.97
N GLY A 31 -6.31 -16.43 -5.72
CA GLY A 31 -7.20 -16.31 -4.57
C GLY A 31 -8.58 -16.97 -4.74
N GLY A 32 -8.97 -17.29 -5.98
CA GLY A 32 -10.26 -17.92 -6.28
C GLY A 32 -11.49 -17.05 -5.96
N ILE A 33 -11.31 -15.75 -5.71
CA ILE A 33 -12.40 -14.84 -5.35
C ILE A 33 -13.03 -14.22 -6.60
N THR A 34 -14.34 -13.97 -6.52
CA THR A 34 -15.09 -13.37 -7.64
C THR A 34 -14.71 -11.90 -7.84
N PHE A 35 -14.82 -11.41 -9.08
CA PHE A 35 -14.52 -10.02 -9.42
C PHE A 35 -15.31 -9.01 -8.55
N PHE A 36 -16.55 -9.33 -8.18
CA PHE A 36 -17.36 -8.50 -7.28
C PHE A 36 -16.72 -8.37 -5.88
N GLN A 37 -16.21 -9.48 -5.32
CA GLN A 37 -15.50 -9.46 -4.04
C GLN A 37 -14.21 -8.65 -4.11
N VAL A 38 -13.46 -8.76 -5.22
CA VAL A 38 -12.27 -7.94 -5.48
C VAL A 38 -12.63 -6.45 -5.48
N MET A 39 -13.72 -6.07 -6.12
CA MET A 39 -14.19 -4.68 -6.14
C MET A 39 -14.64 -4.20 -4.75
N LEU A 40 -15.32 -5.04 -3.96
CA LEU A 40 -15.67 -4.71 -2.57
C LEU A 40 -14.42 -4.44 -1.72
N LEU A 41 -13.38 -5.26 -1.85
CA LEU A 41 -12.10 -5.06 -1.17
C LEU A 41 -11.40 -3.79 -1.62
N GLN A 42 -11.44 -3.51 -2.92
CA GLN A 42 -10.90 -2.29 -3.48
C GLN A 42 -11.60 -1.06 -2.88
N THR A 43 -12.93 -1.07 -2.80
CA THR A 43 -13.70 0.00 -2.16
C THR A 43 -13.34 0.15 -0.69
N TRP A 44 -13.24 -0.96 0.04
CA TRP A 44 -12.84 -0.96 1.46
C TRP A 44 -11.44 -0.37 1.66
N PHE A 45 -10.48 -0.77 0.82
CA PHE A 45 -9.12 -0.26 0.84
C PHE A 45 -9.06 1.24 0.58
N VAL A 46 -9.75 1.73 -0.45
CA VAL A 46 -9.79 3.17 -0.78
C VAL A 46 -10.47 3.97 0.32
N PHE A 47 -11.56 3.44 0.90
CA PHE A 47 -12.26 4.07 2.02
C PHE A 47 -11.33 4.30 3.22
N TRP A 48 -10.62 3.28 3.66
CA TRP A 48 -9.65 3.41 4.76
C TRP A 48 -8.48 4.30 4.40
N THR A 49 -7.99 4.23 3.17
CA THR A 49 -6.90 5.09 2.71
C THR A 49 -7.29 6.56 2.81
N ALA A 50 -8.50 6.92 2.39
CA ALA A 50 -8.99 8.29 2.48
C ALA A 50 -9.12 8.78 3.93
N ILE A 51 -9.64 7.93 4.84
CA ILE A 51 -9.76 8.27 6.26
C ILE A 51 -8.38 8.42 6.92
N LEU A 52 -7.44 7.54 6.58
CA LEU A 52 -6.12 7.49 7.21
C LEU A 52 -5.13 8.50 6.62
N GLU A 53 -5.41 9.11 5.46
CA GLU A 53 -4.54 10.11 4.84
C GLU A 53 -4.37 11.36 5.72
N VAL A 54 -5.45 11.88 6.30
CA VAL A 54 -5.41 13.06 7.19
C VAL A 54 -4.61 12.81 8.48
N PRO A 55 -4.89 11.75 9.29
CA PRO A 55 -4.15 11.50 10.51
C PRO A 55 -2.68 11.11 10.24
N THR A 56 -2.39 10.41 9.15
CA THR A 56 -0.99 10.09 8.79
C THR A 56 -0.21 11.34 8.36
N GLY A 57 -0.88 12.31 7.72
CA GLY A 57 -0.34 13.65 7.48
C GLY A 57 -0.01 14.39 8.79
N ALA A 58 -0.96 14.45 9.72
CA ALA A 58 -0.75 15.08 11.02
C ALA A 58 0.38 14.40 11.85
N VAL A 59 0.50 13.08 11.74
CA VAL A 59 1.60 12.31 12.33
C VAL A 59 2.95 12.67 11.71
N ALA A 60 3.01 12.83 10.38
CA ALA A 60 4.22 13.25 9.69
C ALA A 60 4.68 14.66 10.10
N ASP A 61 3.72 15.56 10.33
CA ASP A 61 4.00 16.94 10.77
C ASP A 61 4.51 16.98 12.22
N ARG A 62 4.00 16.09 13.10
CA ARG A 62 4.37 16.07 14.53
C ARG A 62 5.64 15.28 14.85
N TRP A 63 5.86 14.13 14.21
CA TRP A 63 7.01 13.24 14.48
C TRP A 63 8.09 13.28 13.40
N GLY A 64 7.90 14.10 12.38
CA GLY A 64 8.85 14.32 11.30
C GLY A 64 8.62 13.41 10.10
N TYR A 65 8.86 13.97 8.91
CA TYR A 65 8.66 13.31 7.62
C TYR A 65 9.39 11.96 7.48
N LYS A 66 10.63 11.87 7.98
CA LYS A 66 11.46 10.67 7.84
C LYS A 66 10.92 9.47 8.63
N THR A 67 10.39 9.70 9.84
CA THR A 67 9.86 8.62 10.68
C THR A 67 8.55 8.08 10.10
N SER A 68 7.65 8.96 9.66
CA SER A 68 6.38 8.57 9.03
C SER A 68 6.59 7.67 7.79
N ILE A 69 7.58 8.00 6.94
CA ILE A 69 7.91 7.18 5.77
C ILE A 69 8.45 5.81 6.18
N ILE A 70 9.36 5.74 7.15
CA ILE A 70 9.96 4.46 7.58
C ILE A 70 8.86 3.53 8.14
N TYR A 71 7.97 4.06 8.98
CA TYR A 71 6.84 3.29 9.49
C TYR A 71 5.88 2.85 8.38
N GLY A 72 5.56 3.74 7.43
CA GLY A 72 4.72 3.40 6.28
C GLY A 72 5.32 2.29 5.42
N VAL A 73 6.62 2.31 5.17
CA VAL A 73 7.34 1.26 4.42
C VAL A 73 7.34 -0.04 5.20
N ALA A 74 7.63 -0.02 6.51
CA ALA A 74 7.64 -1.22 7.35
C ALA A 74 6.27 -1.92 7.37
N ILE A 75 5.18 -1.14 7.54
CA ILE A 75 3.81 -1.66 7.49
C ILE A 75 3.50 -2.23 6.11
N ASN A 76 3.94 -1.57 5.03
CA ASN A 76 3.72 -2.06 3.67
C ASN A 76 4.42 -3.39 3.41
N VAL A 77 5.66 -3.55 3.87
CA VAL A 77 6.40 -4.84 3.77
C VAL A 77 5.66 -5.94 4.53
N LEU A 78 5.19 -5.67 5.74
CA LEU A 78 4.38 -6.62 6.51
C LEU A 78 3.07 -6.97 5.78
N ALA A 79 2.39 -5.99 5.19
CA ALA A 79 1.17 -6.22 4.43
C ALA A 79 1.41 -7.14 3.20
N VAL A 80 2.52 -6.96 2.48
CA VAL A 80 2.89 -7.82 1.37
C VAL A 80 3.16 -9.26 1.85
N ILE A 81 3.86 -9.42 2.98
CA ILE A 81 4.11 -10.74 3.57
C ILE A 81 2.78 -11.44 3.91
N VAL A 82 1.83 -10.71 4.51
CA VAL A 82 0.50 -11.24 4.83
C VAL A 82 -0.25 -11.65 3.56
N TYR A 83 -0.21 -10.84 2.50
CA TYR A 83 -0.86 -11.15 1.22
C TYR A 83 -0.31 -12.43 0.56
N VAL A 84 0.99 -12.71 0.74
CA VAL A 84 1.62 -13.91 0.16
C VAL A 84 1.34 -15.15 1.00
N LEU A 85 1.30 -15.02 2.33
CA LEU A 85 1.12 -16.16 3.24
C LEU A 85 -0.35 -16.57 3.40
N VAL A 86 -1.28 -15.61 3.36
CA VAL A 86 -2.70 -15.87 3.57
C VAL A 86 -3.36 -16.10 2.21
N LYS A 87 -3.48 -17.38 1.85
CA LYS A 87 -4.14 -17.82 0.62
C LYS A 87 -5.67 -17.90 0.76
N SER A 88 -6.18 -17.89 1.99
CA SER A 88 -7.61 -18.05 2.28
C SER A 88 -8.27 -16.70 2.47
N PHE A 89 -9.17 -16.36 1.55
CA PHE A 89 -10.33 -15.56 1.93
C PHE A 89 -11.16 -16.37 2.94
N PHE A 90 -11.72 -15.72 3.95
CA PHE A 90 -12.65 -16.34 4.89
C PHE A 90 -13.90 -16.83 4.15
#